data_AF-A0A935QU46-F1
#
_entry.id   AF-A0A935QU46-F1
#
_cell.length_a   1.000
_cell.length_b   1.000
_cell.length_c   1.000
_cell.angle_alpha   90.00
_cell.angle_beta   90.00
_cell.angle_gamma   90.00
#
_symmetry.space_group_name_H-M   'P 1'
#
loop_
_entity.id
_entity.type
_entity.pdbx_description
1 polymer ?
#
loop_
_entity_poly.entity_id
_entity_poly.type
_entity_poly.pdbx_seq_one_letter_code
_entity_poly.pdbx_strand_id
1 'polypeptide(L)'
;MLGLYFLAFVAPYVSLLLGVLGVEAALAPGLVGVGLNLILRVALAWRFEHSPRSALAQPVAVLALLGLAINSYRWSSKGTIEWAGRIYPRRSLRGATHGA
;
A
#
# COMPACT_ATOMS: atom_id res chain seq x y z
N MET A 1 4.33 -8.30 3.43
CA MET A 1 3.48 -7.14 3.77
C MET A 1 3.05 -6.36 2.52
N LEU A 2 3.95 -5.71 1.77
CA LEU A 2 3.59 -4.95 0.54
C LEU A 2 2.71 -5.73 -0.45
N GLY A 3 3.05 -6.99 -0.75
CA GLY A 3 2.27 -7.83 -1.67
C GLY A 3 0.83 -8.09 -1.19
N LEU A 4 0.61 -8.26 0.11
CA LEU A 4 -0.73 -8.41 0.68
C LEU A 4 -1.55 -7.13 0.52
N TYR A 5 -0.94 -5.96 0.75
CA TYR A 5 -1.62 -4.68 0.54
C TYR A 5 -1.98 -4.45 -0.93
N PHE A 6 -1.08 -4.80 -1.84
CA PHE A 6 -1.36 -4.74 -3.27
C PHE A 6 -2.51 -5.68 -3.63
N LEU A 7 -2.45 -6.96 -3.24
CA LEU A 7 -3.47 -7.95 -3.56
C LEU A 7 -4.85 -7.62 -2.95
N ALA A 8 -4.89 -7.07 -1.74
CA ALA A 8 -6.15 -6.77 -1.06
C ALA A 8 -6.79 -5.46 -1.52
N PHE A 9 -6.01 -4.42 -1.78
CA PHE A 9 -6.53 -3.06 -1.97
C PHE A 9 -6.31 -2.48 -3.36
N VAL A 10 -5.42 -3.07 -4.19
CA VAL A 10 -5.10 -2.56 -5.53
C VAL A 10 -5.50 -3.56 -6.62
N ALA A 11 -5.14 -4.84 -6.46
CA ALA A 11 -5.42 -5.88 -7.44
C ALA A 11 -6.92 -6.03 -7.81
N PRO A 12 -7.90 -5.85 -6.90
CA PRO A 12 -9.30 -5.90 -7.27
C PRO A 12 -9.70 -4.83 -8.29
N TYR A 13 -9.14 -3.63 -8.18
CA TYR A 13 -9.39 -2.53 -9.12
C TYR A 13 -8.75 -2.82 -10.48
N VAL A 14 -7.54 -3.40 -10.49
CA VAL A 14 -6.88 -3.85 -11.73
C VAL A 14 -7.69 -4.98 -12.38
N SER A 15 -8.14 -5.95 -11.59
CA SER A 15 -8.99 -7.06 -12.07
C SER A 15 -10.30 -6.55 -12.66
N LEU A 16 -10.96 -5.61 -11.99
CA LEU A 16 -12.19 -5.00 -12.48
C LEU A 16 -11.96 -4.25 -13.80
N LEU A 17 -10.87 -3.47 -13.89
CA LEU A 17 -10.50 -2.77 -15.12
C LEU A 17 -10.26 -3.76 -16.28
N LEU A 18 -9.52 -4.84 -16.04
CA LEU A 18 -9.29 -5.89 -17.05
C LEU A 18 -10.60 -6.56 -17.48
N GLY A 19 -11.53 -6.79 -16.55
CA GLY A 19 -12.87 -7.27 -16.84
C GLY A 19 -13.65 -6.35 -17.77
N VAL A 20 -13.63 -5.04 -17.49
CA VAL A 20 -14.27 -4.01 -18.34
C VAL A 20 -13.59 -3.90 -19.71
N LEU A 21 -12.29 -4.18 -19.80
CA LEU A 21 -11.52 -4.21 -21.04
C LEU A 21 -11.66 -5.52 -21.83
N GLY A 22 -12.53 -6.44 -21.40
CA GLY A 22 -12.87 -7.66 -22.15
C GLY A 22 -12.25 -8.95 -21.61
N VAL A 23 -11.52 -8.94 -20.50
CA VAL A 23 -11.04 -10.16 -19.84
C VAL A 23 -12.12 -10.66 -18.87
N GLU A 24 -13.14 -11.36 -19.38
CA GLU A 24 -14.34 -11.75 -18.61
C GLU A 24 -14.02 -12.48 -17.29
N ALA A 25 -13.00 -13.35 -17.28
CA ALA A 25 -12.56 -14.08 -16.09
C ALA A 25 -12.12 -13.15 -14.92
N ALA A 26 -11.74 -11.91 -15.22
CA ALA A 26 -11.31 -10.92 -14.24
C ALA A 26 -12.48 -10.07 -13.69
N LEU A 27 -13.65 -10.10 -14.33
CA LEU A 27 -14.79 -9.22 -13.99
C LEU A 27 -15.40 -9.59 -12.63
N ALA A 28 -15.77 -10.87 -12.45
CA ALA A 28 -16.36 -11.36 -11.20
C ALA A 28 -15.45 -11.12 -9.97
N PRO A 29 -14.17 -11.54 -9.97
CA PRO A 29 -13.27 -11.27 -8.84
C PRO A 29 -13.03 -9.76 -8.64
N GLY A 30 -13.00 -8.98 -9.73
CA GLY A 30 -12.89 -7.52 -9.66
C GLY A 30 -14.09 -6.89 -8.94
N LEU A 31 -15.31 -7.24 -9.33
CA LEU A 31 -16.55 -6.74 -8.71
C LEU A 31 -16.63 -7.12 -7.23
N VAL A 32 -16.37 -8.39 -6.90
CA VAL A 32 -16.40 -8.87 -5.51
C VAL A 32 -15.36 -8.14 -4.67
N GLY A 33 -14.11 -8.06 -5.13
CA GLY A 33 -13.04 -7.44 -4.36
C GLY A 33 -13.18 -5.93 -4.21
N VAL A 34 -13.68 -5.22 -5.23
CA VAL A 34 -13.98 -3.78 -5.13
C VAL A 34 -15.19 -3.56 -4.21
N GLY A 35 -16.24 -4.37 -4.32
CA GLY A 35 -17.41 -4.30 -3.45
C GLY A 35 -17.07 -4.49 -1.98
N LEU A 36 -16.28 -5.52 -1.64
CA LEU A 36 -15.81 -5.75 -0.28
C LEU A 36 -14.96 -4.59 0.25
N ASN A 37 -14.09 -4.02 -0.60
CA ASN A 37 -13.30 -2.85 -0.23
C ASN A 37 -14.19 -1.64 0.10
N LEU A 38 -15.19 -1.35 -0.73
CA LEU A 38 -16.13 -0.26 -0.48
C LEU A 38 -16.94 -0.49 0.79
N ILE A 39 -17.48 -1.70 1.00
CA ILE A 39 -18.23 -2.05 2.22
C ILE A 39 -17.38 -1.82 3.46
N LEU A 40 -16.15 -2.35 3.48
CA LEU A 40 -15.22 -2.16 4.59
C LEU A 40 -14.96 -0.67 4.86
N ARG A 41 -14.76 0.13 3.82
CA ARG A 41 -14.45 1.56 3.97
C ARG A 41 -15.66 2.39 4.37
N VAL A 42 -16.85 2.08 3.87
CA VAL A 42 -18.09 2.71 4.31
C VAL A 42 -18.36 2.38 5.77
N ALA A 43 -18.17 1.13 6.20
CA ALA A 43 -18.32 0.73 7.60
C ALA A 43 -17.35 1.51 8.51
N LEU A 44 -16.09 1.67 8.11
CA LEU A 44 -15.11 2.48 8.84
C LEU A 44 -15.49 3.97 8.83
N ALA A 45 -15.90 4.52 7.69
CA ALA A 45 -16.27 5.92 7.57
C ALA A 45 -17.49 6.25 8.42
N TRP A 46 -18.48 5.36 8.48
CA TRP A 46 -19.63 5.49 9.36
C TRP A 46 -19.25 5.37 10.84
N ARG A 47 -18.40 4.38 11.19
CA ARG A 47 -17.99 4.13 12.58
C ARG A 47 -17.14 5.23 13.19
N PHE A 48 -16.32 5.89 12.37
CA PHE A 48 -15.34 6.90 12.78
C PHE A 48 -15.64 8.30 12.23
N GLU A 49 -16.82 8.52 11.66
CA GLU A 49 -17.28 9.81 11.13
C GLU A 49 -16.33 10.42 10.07
N HIS A 50 -15.67 9.57 9.29
CA HIS A 50 -14.82 10.04 8.20
C HIS A 50 -15.67 10.43 6.99
N SER A 51 -15.18 11.39 6.21
CA SER A 51 -15.83 11.76 4.95
C SER A 51 -15.92 10.55 4.01
N PRO A 52 -17.09 10.25 3.40
CA PRO A 52 -17.25 9.16 2.44
C PRO A 52 -16.29 9.24 1.25
N ARG A 53 -15.79 10.45 0.94
CA ARG A 53 -14.76 10.68 -0.08
C ARG A 53 -13.46 9.92 0.21
N SER A 54 -13.16 9.62 1.48
CA SER A 54 -11.99 8.83 1.85
C SER A 54 -12.09 7.37 1.39
N ALA A 55 -13.30 6.85 1.18
CA ALA A 55 -13.50 5.50 0.65
C ALA A 55 -13.03 5.40 -0.82
N LEU A 56 -13.30 6.44 -1.62
CA LEU A 56 -12.91 6.51 -3.03
C LEU A 56 -11.41 6.77 -3.22
N ALA A 57 -10.80 7.59 -2.35
CA ALA A 57 -9.37 7.91 -2.44
C ALA A 57 -8.45 6.77 -1.97
N GLN A 58 -9.02 5.70 -1.40
CA GLN A 58 -8.28 4.60 -0.80
C GLN A 58 -7.24 3.95 -1.73
N PRO A 59 -7.58 3.59 -2.98
CA PRO A 59 -6.63 2.88 -3.85
C PRO A 59 -5.43 3.77 -4.17
N VAL A 60 -5.67 5.08 -4.35
CA VAL A 60 -4.62 6.08 -4.58
C VAL A 60 -3.73 6.22 -3.34
N ALA A 61 -4.32 6.27 -2.14
CA ALA A 61 -3.58 6.32 -0.89
C ALA A 61 -2.70 5.08 -0.68
N VAL A 62 -3.21 3.89 -1.01
CA VAL A 62 -2.43 2.64 -0.93
C VAL A 62 -1.28 2.66 -1.94
N LEU A 63 -1.50 3.09 -3.18
CA LEU A 63 -0.43 3.23 -4.17
C LEU A 63 0.66 4.21 -3.70
N ALA A 64 0.27 5.35 -3.12
CA ALA A 64 1.21 6.30 -2.55
C ALA A 64 2.02 5.69 -1.40
N LEU A 65 1.37 4.93 -0.51
CA LEU A 65 2.03 4.22 0.59
C LEU A 65 3.02 3.16 0.08
N LEU A 66 2.62 2.36 -0.91
CA LEU A 66 3.50 1.37 -1.54
C LEU A 66 4.72 2.06 -2.17
N GLY A 67 4.52 3.16 -2.89
CA GLY A 67 5.59 3.96 -3.48
C GLY A 67 6.56 4.52 -2.44
N LEU A 68 6.04 5.06 -1.34
CA LEU A 68 6.84 5.57 -0.23
C LEU A 68 7.66 4.46 0.43
N ALA A 69 7.06 3.28 0.66
CA ALA A 69 7.73 2.14 1.24
C ALA A 69 8.86 1.61 0.33
N ILE A 70 8.62 1.54 -0.99
CA ILE A 70 9.65 1.14 -1.96
C ILE A 70 10.79 2.17 -1.97
N ASN A 71 10.47 3.46 -2.00
CA ASN A 71 11.49 4.50 -1.96
C ASN A 71 12.31 4.39 -0.67
N SER A 72 11.66 4.29 0.49
CA SER A 72 12.32 4.12 1.78
C SER A 72 13.24 2.88 1.80
N TYR A 73 12.78 1.76 1.24
CA TYR A 73 13.61 0.55 1.11
C TYR A 73 14.84 0.78 0.22
N ARG A 74 14.70 1.48 -0.92
CA ARG A 74 15.83 1.81 -1.81
C ARG A 74 16.88 2.68 -1.12
N TRP A 75 16.45 3.66 -0.33
CA TRP A 75 17.37 4.49 0.46
C TRP A 75 18.04 3.67 1.58
N SER A 76 17.28 2.82 2.26
CA SER A 76 17.81 1.92 3.28
C SER A 76 18.82 0.92 2.72
N SER A 77 18.61 0.38 1.51
CA SER A 77 19.53 -0.58 0.88
C SER A 77 20.80 0.09 0.36
N LYS A 78 20.71 1.34 -0.11
CA LYS A 78 21.87 2.17 -0.47
C LYS A 78 22.70 2.57 0.77
N GLY A 79 22.09 2.64 1.94
CA GLY A 79 22.80 2.73 3.22
C GLY A 79 23.05 4.13 3.75
N THR A 80 22.41 5.12 3.16
CA THR A 80 22.41 6.50 3.61
C THR A 80 20.96 6.88 3.85
N ILE A 81 20.50 6.68 5.08
CA ILE A 81 19.22 7.26 5.51
C ILE A 81 19.57 8.61 6.12
N GLU A 82 19.29 9.67 5.39
CA GLU A 82 19.42 11.04 5.87
C GLU A 82 18.06 11.47 6.40
N TRP A 83 17.98 11.77 7.70
CA TRP A 83 16.74 12.19 8.34
C TRP A 83 16.99 13.41 9.20
N ALA A 84 16.34 14.54 8.88
CA ALA A 84 16.56 15.83 9.53
C ALA A 84 18.05 16.25 9.57
N GLY A 85 18.77 16.07 8.46
CA GLY A 85 20.21 16.40 8.37
C GLY A 85 21.15 15.44 9.12
N ARG A 86 20.62 14.35 9.70
CA ARG A 86 21.42 13.32 10.37
C ARG A 86 21.55 12.10 9.46
N ILE A 87 22.79 11.70 9.18
CA ILE A 87 23.11 10.48 8.42
C ILE A 87 23.20 9.33 9.43
N TYR A 88 22.33 8.35 9.29
CA TYR A 88 22.38 7.15 10.12
C TYR A 88 23.20 6.06 9.43
N PRO A 89 24.18 5.43 10.11
CA PRO A 89 24.92 4.32 9.56
C PRO A 89 24.01 3.12 9.28
N ARG A 90 24.38 2.34 8.26
CA ARG A 90 23.66 1.13 7.83
C ARG A 90 23.28 0.26 9.02
N ARG A 91 22.10 -0.37 8.95
CA ARG A 91 21.62 -1.31 9.97
C ARG A 91 22.62 -2.46 10.23
N SER A 92 23.38 -2.88 9.22
CA SER A 92 24.45 -3.87 9.34
C SER A 92 25.63 -3.43 10.21
N LEU A 93 25.90 -2.11 10.31
CA LEU A 93 26.96 -1.55 11.13
C LEU A 93 26.54 -1.38 12.60
N ARG A 94 25.24 -1.29 12.89
CA ARG A 94 24.73 -1.17 14.28
C ARG A 94 24.86 -2.46 15.10
N GLY A 95 24.89 -3.62 14.44
CA GLY A 95 25.09 -4.92 15.10
C GLY A 95 26.55 -5.17 15.49
N ALA A 96 27.50 -4.56 14.77
CA ALA A 96 28.93 -4.74 15.04
C ALA A 96 29.42 -3.98 16.29
N THR A 97 28.71 -2.94 16.73
CA THR A 97 29.11 -2.10 17.87
C THR A 97 28.69 -2.63 19.24
N HIS A 98 27.91 -3.71 19.33
CA HIS A 98 27.52 -4.35 20.60
C HIS A 98 28.17 -5.72 20.83
N GLY A 99 29.09 -6.13 19.95
CA GLY A 99 29.80 -7.42 20.02
C GLY A 99 31.32 -7.27 20.23
N ALA A 100 31.78 -6.13 20.76
CA ALA A 100 33.17 -5.87 21.10
C ALA A 100 33.29 -5.58 22.60
#